data_AF-A0A4Q7J6E2-F1
#
_entry.id   AF-A0A4Q7J6E2-F1
#
_cell.length_a   1.000
_cell.length_b   1.000
_cell.length_c   1.000
_cell.angle_alpha   90.00
_cell.angle_beta   90.00
_cell.angle_gamma   90.00
#
_symmetry.space_group_name_H-M   'P 1'
#
loop_
_entity.id
_entity.type
_entity.pdbx_description
1 polymer ?
#
loop_
_entity_poly.entity_id
_entity_poly.type
_entity_poly.pdbx_seq_one_letter_code
_entity_poly.pdbx_strand_id
1 'polypeptide(L)'
;MTSTSEFTLTELDLLATYAGRRPPFPLRVPSCGRDSGERAALLAEAGRTLSERGLANEDGPVRLAADFVDTLRDHRRSVDLVVVCGSLVRGTVAMIDGEQALLCGQSIGGEPGPVTVTRITDAALTAELSGRIPRAAAAQAMPITLPPGVVEAAARLEGPAPRKRLRALVAERGGDEAAVDALIALLPSVTGRGQGGVVVDGVGRTVELSWLDSPHGRVRVDRDESGWVSVNPLRRDDLVKALRDAAAG
;
A
#
# COMPACT_ATOMS: atom_id res chain seq x y z
N MET A 1 -3.12 20.58 -15.21
CA MET A 1 -4.50 20.15 -14.88
C MET A 1 -4.43 18.70 -14.43
N THR A 2 -4.92 18.40 -13.24
CA THR A 2 -5.02 17.04 -12.70
C THR A 2 -6.21 16.35 -13.38
N SER A 3 -6.00 15.22 -14.05
CA SER A 3 -7.08 14.44 -14.67
C SER A 3 -7.31 13.17 -13.88
N THR A 4 -8.57 12.93 -13.49
CA THR A 4 -8.99 11.76 -12.71
C THR A 4 -10.09 11.02 -13.45
N SER A 5 -10.05 9.69 -13.44
CA SER A 5 -11.13 8.82 -13.91
C SER A 5 -11.21 7.58 -13.04
N GLU A 6 -12.40 7.00 -12.95
CA GLU A 6 -12.62 5.70 -12.32
C GLU A 6 -12.70 4.61 -13.38
N PHE A 7 -12.03 3.49 -13.15
CA PHE A 7 -12.05 2.33 -14.03
C PHE A 7 -12.62 1.13 -13.28
N THR A 8 -13.53 0.41 -13.93
CA THR A 8 -13.98 -0.89 -13.46
C THR A 8 -12.83 -1.91 -13.53
N LEU A 9 -12.98 -3.03 -12.83
CA LEU A 9 -11.98 -4.10 -12.86
C LEU A 9 -11.80 -4.68 -14.27
N THR A 10 -12.89 -4.85 -15.02
CA THR A 10 -12.85 -5.38 -16.39
C THR A 10 -12.18 -4.41 -17.36
N GLU A 11 -12.43 -3.10 -17.22
CA GLU A 11 -11.73 -2.06 -18.00
C GLU A 11 -10.22 -2.08 -17.71
N LEU A 12 -9.81 -2.16 -16.44
CA LEU A 12 -8.38 -2.25 -16.11
C LEU A 12 -7.75 -3.57 -16.54
N ASP A 13 -8.48 -4.68 -16.51
CA ASP A 13 -7.99 -5.96 -17.02
C ASP A 13 -7.79 -5.92 -18.54
N LEU A 14 -8.69 -5.25 -19.28
CA LEU A 14 -8.49 -4.96 -20.70
C LEU A 14 -7.22 -4.12 -20.93
N LEU A 15 -7.06 -3.02 -20.20
CA LEU A 15 -5.90 -2.14 -20.35
C LEU A 15 -4.59 -2.84 -19.94
N ALA A 16 -4.60 -3.64 -18.88
CA ALA A 16 -3.47 -4.46 -18.46
C ALA A 16 -3.12 -5.53 -19.52
N THR A 17 -4.14 -6.18 -20.10
CA THR A 17 -3.96 -7.15 -21.19
C THR A 17 -3.34 -6.46 -22.41
N TYR A 18 -3.83 -5.27 -22.78
CA TYR A 18 -3.28 -4.47 -23.86
C TYR A 18 -1.84 -4.02 -23.58
N ALA A 19 -1.54 -3.63 -22.34
CA ALA A 19 -0.21 -3.24 -21.89
C ALA A 19 0.78 -4.42 -21.87
N GLY A 20 0.30 -5.66 -21.77
CA GLY A 20 1.12 -6.86 -21.58
C GLY A 20 1.73 -6.97 -20.18
N ARG A 21 1.26 -6.17 -19.21
CA ARG A 21 1.75 -6.14 -17.83
C ARG A 21 0.57 -6.12 -16.86
N ARG A 22 0.73 -6.76 -15.71
CA ARG A 22 -0.28 -6.73 -14.64
C ARG A 22 -0.16 -5.43 -13.84
N PRO A 23 -1.27 -4.86 -13.33
CA PRO A 23 -1.20 -3.73 -12.41
C PRO A 23 -0.37 -4.07 -11.18
N PRO A 24 0.48 -3.14 -10.70
CA PRO A 24 1.33 -3.40 -9.54
C PRO A 24 0.53 -3.49 -8.23
N PHE A 25 1.14 -4.11 -7.23
CA PHE A 25 0.64 -4.08 -5.86
C PHE A 25 0.44 -2.62 -5.41
N PRO A 26 -0.64 -2.28 -4.66
CA PRO A 26 -1.62 -3.17 -4.03
C PRO A 26 -2.92 -3.34 -4.83
N LEU A 27 -2.94 -2.95 -6.11
CA LEU A 27 -4.15 -3.07 -6.93
C LEU A 27 -4.52 -4.54 -7.11
N ARG A 28 -5.79 -4.84 -6.87
CA ARG A 28 -6.42 -6.14 -7.04
C ARG A 28 -7.32 -6.09 -8.26
N VAL A 29 -6.72 -6.30 -9.43
CA VAL A 29 -7.43 -6.40 -10.72
C VAL A 29 -7.34 -7.85 -11.19
N PRO A 30 -8.42 -8.64 -11.05
CA PRO A 30 -8.42 -10.02 -11.51
C PRO A 30 -8.51 -10.10 -13.03
N SER A 31 -7.97 -11.17 -13.62
CA SER A 31 -8.29 -11.51 -15.00
C SER A 31 -9.75 -12.00 -15.05
N CYS A 32 -10.60 -11.31 -15.82
CA CYS A 32 -12.02 -11.61 -15.92
C CYS A 32 -12.32 -12.80 -16.85
N GLY A 33 -13.45 -13.47 -16.60
CA GLY A 33 -13.94 -14.61 -17.37
C GLY A 33 -13.43 -15.95 -16.83
N ARG A 34 -14.31 -16.97 -16.85
CA ARG A 34 -13.99 -18.34 -16.43
C ARG A 34 -13.35 -19.15 -17.56
N ASP A 35 -13.70 -18.82 -18.80
CA ASP A 35 -13.16 -19.39 -20.02
C ASP A 35 -12.82 -18.31 -21.06
N SER A 36 -12.23 -18.71 -22.19
CA SER A 36 -11.78 -17.79 -23.23
C SER A 36 -12.91 -17.04 -23.91
N GLY A 37 -14.09 -17.64 -24.07
CA GLY A 37 -15.25 -17.03 -24.72
C GLY A 37 -15.89 -15.97 -23.84
N GLU A 38 -16.12 -16.30 -22.57
CA GLU A 38 -16.62 -15.36 -21.57
C GLU A 38 -15.65 -14.20 -21.37
N ARG A 39 -14.35 -14.49 -21.29
CA ARG A 39 -13.31 -13.45 -21.23
C ARG A 39 -13.38 -12.52 -22.43
N ALA A 40 -13.44 -13.04 -23.66
CA ALA A 40 -13.49 -12.22 -24.86
C ALA A 40 -14.73 -11.31 -24.88
N ALA A 41 -15.89 -11.82 -24.45
CA ALA A 41 -17.12 -11.03 -24.37
C ALA A 41 -17.03 -9.89 -23.34
N LEU A 42 -16.50 -10.17 -22.14
CA LEU A 42 -16.30 -9.18 -21.08
C LEU A 42 -15.32 -8.07 -21.49
N LEU A 43 -14.21 -8.45 -22.12
CA LEU A 43 -13.22 -7.49 -22.61
C LEU A 43 -13.78 -6.65 -23.78
N ALA A 44 -14.57 -7.23 -24.68
CA ALA A 44 -15.21 -6.50 -25.77
C ALA A 44 -16.22 -5.45 -25.23
N GLU A 45 -16.99 -5.81 -24.19
CA GLU A 45 -17.89 -4.86 -23.51
C GLU A 45 -17.10 -3.73 -22.84
N ALA A 46 -16.04 -4.04 -22.10
CA ALA A 46 -15.18 -3.03 -21.50
C ALA A 46 -14.58 -2.07 -22.55
N GLY A 47 -14.19 -2.59 -23.73
CA GLY A 47 -13.74 -1.77 -24.84
C GLY A 47 -14.82 -0.80 -25.33
N ARG A 48 -16.08 -1.24 -25.46
CA ARG A 48 -17.21 -0.36 -25.79
C ARG A 48 -17.41 0.72 -24.74
N THR A 49 -17.44 0.37 -23.46
CA THR A 49 -17.59 1.33 -22.36
C THR A 49 -16.47 2.37 -22.36
N LEU A 50 -15.22 1.97 -22.59
CA LEU A 50 -14.10 2.92 -22.70
C LEU A 50 -14.27 3.86 -23.90
N SER A 51 -14.69 3.34 -25.06
CA SER A 51 -14.93 4.15 -26.26
C SER A 51 -16.07 5.15 -26.06
N GLU A 52 -17.19 4.73 -25.46
CA GLU A 52 -18.32 5.60 -25.11
C GLU A 52 -17.90 6.74 -24.17
N ARG A 53 -16.94 6.47 -23.28
CA ARG A 53 -16.36 7.46 -22.36
C ARG A 53 -15.25 8.32 -22.99
N GLY A 54 -14.91 8.08 -24.27
CA GLY A 54 -13.82 8.75 -24.96
C GLY A 54 -12.44 8.44 -24.37
N LEU A 55 -12.29 7.25 -23.78
CA LEU A 55 -11.04 6.70 -23.23
C LEU A 55 -10.45 5.60 -24.14
N ALA A 56 -11.15 5.23 -25.20
CA ALA A 56 -10.62 4.41 -26.29
C ALA A 56 -11.17 4.90 -27.64
N ASN A 57 -10.47 4.56 -28.72
CA ASN A 57 -10.92 4.72 -30.10
C ASN A 57 -10.52 3.48 -30.92
N GLU A 58 -10.66 3.55 -32.24
CA GLU A 58 -10.31 2.44 -33.15
C GLU A 58 -8.83 2.04 -33.09
N ASP A 59 -7.94 2.98 -32.74
CA ASP A 59 -6.49 2.76 -32.64
C ASP A 59 -6.07 2.23 -31.25
N GLY A 60 -6.94 2.33 -30.25
CA GLY A 60 -6.71 1.79 -28.90
C GLY A 60 -7.04 2.76 -27.77
N PRO A 61 -6.38 2.62 -26.61
CA PRO A 61 -6.56 3.51 -25.47
C PRO A 61 -6.18 4.95 -25.81
N VAL A 62 -6.94 5.93 -25.29
CA VAL A 62 -6.64 7.36 -25.42
C VAL A 62 -6.75 8.06 -24.06
N ARG A 63 -6.19 9.27 -23.94
CA ARG A 63 -6.23 10.09 -22.73
C ARG A 63 -5.71 9.31 -21.52
N LEU A 64 -6.44 9.30 -20.40
CA LEU A 64 -5.98 8.66 -19.17
C LEU A 64 -5.84 7.13 -19.30
N ALA A 65 -6.53 6.49 -20.24
CA ALA A 65 -6.35 5.07 -20.50
C ALA A 65 -5.04 4.81 -21.27
N ALA A 66 -4.67 5.69 -22.21
CA ALA A 66 -3.35 5.65 -22.86
C ALA A 66 -2.25 5.88 -21.82
N ASP A 67 -2.36 6.94 -21.01
CA ASP A 67 -1.38 7.18 -19.95
C ASP A 67 -1.23 5.96 -19.04
N PHE A 68 -2.34 5.31 -18.67
CA PHE A 68 -2.30 4.13 -17.82
C PHE A 68 -1.53 2.99 -18.47
N VAL A 69 -1.80 2.72 -19.75
CA VAL A 69 -1.10 1.68 -20.51
C VAL A 69 0.39 1.99 -20.66
N ASP A 70 0.73 3.21 -21.04
CA ASP A 70 2.11 3.64 -21.27
C ASP A 70 2.89 3.64 -19.95
N THR A 71 2.33 4.24 -18.89
CA THR A 71 2.94 4.22 -17.55
C THR A 71 3.08 2.79 -17.03
N LEU A 72 2.08 1.92 -17.24
CA LEU A 72 2.16 0.53 -16.80
C LEU A 72 3.29 -0.21 -17.52
N ARG A 73 3.50 0.04 -18.82
CA ARG A 73 4.61 -0.51 -19.60
C ARG A 73 5.97 0.00 -19.14
N ASP A 74 6.07 1.31 -18.93
CA ASP A 74 7.37 1.99 -18.90
C ASP A 74 7.84 2.44 -17.52
N HIS A 75 6.95 2.45 -16.51
CA HIS A 75 7.36 2.81 -15.15
C HIS A 75 8.51 1.95 -14.67
N ARG A 76 9.54 2.61 -14.16
CA ARG A 76 10.71 1.97 -13.54
C ARG A 76 10.59 1.90 -12.03
N ARG A 77 9.72 2.72 -11.46
CA ARG A 77 9.55 2.88 -10.03
C ARG A 77 8.08 2.98 -9.71
N SER A 78 7.68 2.40 -8.59
CA SER A 78 6.37 2.60 -8.01
C SER A 78 6.45 2.76 -6.51
N VAL A 79 5.58 3.61 -5.98
CA VAL A 79 5.39 3.78 -4.53
C VAL A 79 4.06 3.17 -4.17
N ASP A 80 4.08 2.07 -3.42
CA ASP A 80 2.88 1.41 -2.93
C ASP A 80 2.54 1.86 -1.51
N LEU A 81 1.25 1.86 -1.20
CA LEU A 81 0.70 2.27 0.07
C LEU A 81 -0.57 1.47 0.38
N VAL A 82 -0.59 0.79 1.50
CA VAL A 82 -1.78 0.13 2.05
C VAL A 82 -2.13 0.78 3.38
N VAL A 83 -3.36 1.24 3.52
CA VAL A 83 -3.87 1.87 4.74
C VAL A 83 -5.12 1.16 5.21
N VAL A 84 -5.14 0.78 6.48
CA VAL A 84 -6.30 0.21 7.17
C VAL A 84 -6.70 1.16 8.28
N CYS A 85 -7.96 1.62 8.27
CA CYS A 85 -8.51 2.50 9.29
C CYS A 85 -9.98 2.15 9.51
N GLY A 86 -10.31 1.62 10.68
CA GLY A 86 -11.64 1.04 10.92
C GLY A 86 -11.94 -0.09 9.92
N SER A 87 -13.08 -0.02 9.24
CA SER A 87 -13.46 -0.97 8.18
C SER A 87 -12.84 -0.67 6.81
N LEU A 88 -12.24 0.51 6.62
CA LEU A 88 -11.67 0.91 5.34
C LEU A 88 -10.29 0.30 5.17
N VAL A 89 -10.12 -0.48 4.10
CA VAL A 89 -8.81 -0.95 3.63
C VAL A 89 -8.60 -0.37 2.23
N ARG A 90 -7.64 0.55 2.10
CA ARG A 90 -7.32 1.22 0.84
C ARG A 90 -5.93 0.83 0.39
N GLY A 91 -5.83 0.35 -0.84
CA GLY A 91 -4.60 0.23 -1.58
C GLY A 91 -4.38 1.48 -2.43
N THR A 92 -3.16 1.94 -2.55
CA THR A 92 -2.75 3.01 -3.45
C THR A 92 -1.38 2.68 -4.03
N VAL A 93 -1.19 2.92 -5.32
CA VAL A 93 0.12 2.85 -5.96
C VAL A 93 0.31 4.07 -6.84
N ALA A 94 1.48 4.69 -6.73
CA ALA A 94 1.93 5.68 -7.69
C ALA A 94 2.95 5.01 -8.63
N MET A 95 2.65 4.93 -9.91
CA MET A 95 3.61 4.50 -10.93
C MET A 95 4.29 5.74 -11.49
N ILE A 96 5.62 5.79 -11.39
CA ILE A 96 6.42 6.98 -11.73
C ILE A 96 7.09 6.74 -13.07
N ASP A 97 6.85 7.66 -14.01
CA ASP A 97 7.46 7.69 -15.33
C ASP A 97 7.95 9.11 -15.65
N GLY A 98 9.27 9.30 -15.59
CA GLY A 98 9.90 10.62 -15.73
C GLY A 98 9.40 11.63 -14.67
N GLU A 99 8.89 12.78 -15.14
CA GLU A 99 8.36 13.87 -14.30
C GLU A 99 6.86 13.71 -13.98
N GLN A 100 6.23 12.64 -14.47
CA GLN A 100 4.81 12.36 -14.27
C GLN A 100 4.63 11.08 -13.45
N ALA A 101 3.49 11.00 -12.78
CA ALA A 101 3.07 9.76 -12.14
C ALA A 101 1.58 9.55 -12.31
N LEU A 102 1.17 8.28 -12.31
CA LEU A 102 -0.22 7.90 -12.17
C LEU A 102 -0.45 7.35 -10.77
N LEU A 103 -1.32 8.03 -10.03
CA LEU A 103 -1.80 7.58 -8.74
C LEU A 103 -3.08 6.76 -8.92
N CYS A 104 -2.99 5.48 -8.58
CA CYS A 104 -4.09 4.54 -8.64
C CYS A 104 -4.53 4.18 -7.22
N GLY A 105 -5.81 4.38 -6.89
CA GLY A 105 -6.38 4.05 -5.58
C GLY A 105 -7.52 3.05 -5.70
N GLN A 106 -7.57 2.08 -4.79
CA GLN A 106 -8.60 1.04 -4.77
C GLN A 106 -9.02 0.71 -3.34
N SER A 107 -10.32 0.45 -3.12
CA SER A 107 -10.77 -0.24 -1.91
C SER A 107 -10.48 -1.74 -2.05
N ILE A 108 -9.73 -2.31 -1.11
CA ILE A 108 -9.26 -3.70 -1.16
C ILE A 108 -9.69 -4.53 0.07
N GLY A 109 -10.57 -3.96 0.90
CA GLY A 109 -11.12 -4.60 2.10
C GLY A 109 -12.38 -5.38 1.76
N GLY A 110 -12.23 -6.67 1.42
CA GLY A 110 -13.30 -7.50 0.89
C GLY A 110 -13.18 -7.66 -0.62
N GLU A 111 -14.32 -7.61 -1.32
CA GLU A 111 -14.33 -7.61 -2.79
C GLU A 111 -13.69 -6.32 -3.32
N PRO A 112 -12.72 -6.42 -4.25
CA PRO A 112 -12.06 -5.24 -4.79
C PRO A 112 -13.03 -4.30 -5.50
N GLY A 113 -12.99 -3.02 -5.13
CA GLY A 113 -13.77 -1.98 -5.80
C GLY A 113 -13.14 -1.52 -7.12
N PRO A 114 -13.80 -0.58 -7.83
CA PRO A 114 -13.19 0.08 -8.97
C PRO A 114 -11.92 0.84 -8.56
N VAL A 115 -11.09 1.15 -9.55
CA VAL A 115 -9.81 1.84 -9.35
C VAL A 115 -9.92 3.27 -9.85
N THR A 116 -9.68 4.22 -8.95
CA THR A 116 -9.51 5.63 -9.32
C THR A 116 -8.09 5.85 -9.81
N VAL A 117 -7.92 6.31 -11.04
CA VAL A 117 -6.62 6.68 -11.62
C VAL A 117 -6.57 8.20 -11.73
N THR A 118 -5.48 8.80 -11.28
CA THR A 118 -5.25 10.24 -11.35
C THR A 118 -3.86 10.55 -11.87
N ARG A 119 -3.78 11.40 -12.90
CA ARG A 119 -2.50 11.94 -13.37
C ARG A 119 -2.02 13.02 -12.41
N ILE A 120 -0.80 12.87 -11.91
CA ILE A 120 -0.17 13.78 -10.96
C ILE A 120 1.24 14.14 -11.44
N THR A 121 1.70 15.33 -11.05
CA THR A 121 3.10 15.72 -11.25
C THR A 121 3.96 15.18 -10.12
N ASP A 122 5.27 15.03 -10.36
CA ASP A 122 6.23 14.66 -9.32
C ASP A 122 6.13 15.59 -8.08
N ALA A 123 6.02 16.90 -8.31
CA ALA A 123 5.86 17.89 -7.22
C ALA A 123 4.59 17.68 -6.36
N ALA A 124 3.53 17.08 -6.91
CA ALA A 124 2.29 16.80 -6.18
C ALA A 124 2.28 15.42 -5.51
N LEU A 125 3.17 14.50 -5.93
CA LEU A 125 3.15 13.10 -5.55
C LEU A 125 3.22 12.88 -4.03
N THR A 126 4.20 13.48 -3.36
CA THR A 126 4.33 13.34 -1.90
C THR A 126 3.09 13.87 -1.17
N ALA A 127 2.55 15.01 -1.60
CA ALA A 127 1.38 15.60 -0.98
C ALA A 127 0.15 14.68 -1.13
N GLU A 128 -0.08 14.18 -2.34
CA GLU A 128 -1.18 13.26 -2.67
C GLU A 128 -1.08 11.94 -1.90
N LEU A 129 0.09 11.29 -1.89
CA LEU A 129 0.32 10.05 -1.13
C LEU A 129 0.10 10.28 0.37
N SER A 130 0.68 11.34 0.92
CA SER A 130 0.53 11.66 2.33
C SER A 130 -0.93 11.95 2.70
N GLY A 131 -1.70 12.53 1.79
CA GLY A 131 -3.14 12.80 1.94
C GLY A 131 -4.00 11.54 2.03
N ARG A 132 -3.50 10.38 1.55
CA ARG A 132 -4.17 9.08 1.71
C ARG A 132 -4.02 8.49 3.10
N ILE A 133 -3.08 8.99 3.90
CA ILE A 133 -2.79 8.49 5.24
C ILE A 133 -3.53 9.36 6.26
N PRO A 134 -4.40 8.78 7.12
CA PRO A 134 -5.07 9.50 8.19
C PRO A 134 -4.09 10.31 9.04
N ARG A 135 -4.53 11.49 9.48
CA ARG A 135 -3.76 12.30 10.42
C ARG A 135 -3.80 11.66 11.81
N ALA A 136 -2.62 11.40 12.36
CA ALA A 136 -2.44 10.92 13.73
C ALA A 136 -1.21 11.62 14.32
N ALA A 137 -1.26 11.96 15.60
CA ALA A 137 -0.09 12.44 16.33
C ALA A 137 0.90 11.29 16.53
N ALA A 138 2.19 11.59 16.66
CA ALA A 138 3.18 10.60 17.08
C ALA A 138 2.86 10.13 18.50
N ALA A 139 3.10 8.85 18.79
CA ALA A 139 2.89 8.35 20.13
C ALA A 139 3.88 8.97 21.13
N GLN A 140 3.42 9.27 22.33
CA GLN A 140 4.27 9.78 23.41
C GLN A 140 4.81 8.60 24.23
N ALA A 141 5.81 7.91 23.68
CA ALA A 141 6.42 6.75 24.31
C ALA A 141 7.92 6.67 24.02
N MET A 142 8.64 6.01 24.92
CA MET A 142 10.02 5.60 24.65
C MET A 142 10.05 4.51 23.57
N PRO A 143 11.11 4.43 22.75
CA PRO A 143 11.33 3.31 21.84
C PRO A 143 11.22 1.96 22.56
N ILE A 144 10.54 1.01 21.91
CA ILE A 144 10.42 -0.37 22.39
C ILE A 144 11.14 -1.28 21.41
N THR A 145 11.97 -2.19 21.91
CA THR A 145 12.69 -3.17 21.09
C THR A 145 12.31 -4.58 21.51
N LEU A 146 12.05 -5.45 20.54
CA LEU A 146 11.71 -6.85 20.72
C LEU A 146 12.74 -7.75 20.04
N PRO A 147 13.21 -8.82 20.71
CA PRO A 147 14.14 -9.78 20.12
C PRO A 147 13.60 -10.49 18.87
N PRO A 148 14.50 -11.02 18.03
CA PRO A 148 14.12 -11.79 16.84
C PRO A 148 13.20 -12.96 17.17
N GLY A 149 12.21 -13.22 16.32
CA GLY A 149 11.30 -14.37 16.46
C GLY A 149 10.22 -14.23 17.53
N VAL A 150 10.24 -13.19 18.38
CA VAL A 150 9.19 -12.93 19.38
C VAL A 150 7.85 -12.67 18.70
N VAL A 151 7.83 -11.78 17.71
CA VAL A 151 6.60 -11.41 16.99
C VAL A 151 6.00 -12.62 16.26
N GLU A 152 6.83 -13.42 15.57
CA GLU A 152 6.40 -14.64 14.87
C GLU A 152 5.85 -15.70 15.82
N ALA A 153 6.54 -15.90 16.95
CA ALA A 153 6.10 -16.85 17.96
C ALA A 153 4.80 -16.39 18.62
N ALA A 154 4.64 -15.09 18.90
CA ALA A 154 3.40 -14.52 19.41
C ALA A 154 2.25 -14.64 18.40
N ALA A 155 2.50 -14.42 17.11
CA ALA A 155 1.50 -14.55 16.05
C ALA A 155 1.00 -15.99 15.83
N ARG A 156 1.78 -17.00 16.25
CA ARG A 156 1.40 -18.42 16.23
C ARG A 156 0.58 -18.85 17.45
N LEU A 157 0.43 -17.99 18.46
CA LEU A 157 -0.42 -18.28 19.60
C LEU A 157 -1.87 -18.06 19.19
N GLU A 158 -2.70 -19.08 19.34
CA GLU A 158 -4.13 -18.96 19.11
C GLU A 158 -4.78 -18.12 20.24
N GLY A 159 -5.49 -17.07 19.85
CA GLY A 159 -6.13 -16.15 20.79
C GLY A 159 -5.16 -15.21 21.54
N PRO A 160 -5.66 -14.36 22.44
CA PRO A 160 -4.82 -13.46 23.21
C PRO A 160 -3.89 -14.26 24.12
N ALA A 161 -2.59 -14.23 23.82
CA ALA A 161 -1.58 -14.85 24.64
C ALA A 161 -1.58 -14.23 26.05
N PRO A 162 -1.55 -15.05 27.13
CA PRO A 162 -1.41 -14.51 28.48
C PRO A 162 -0.15 -13.65 28.59
N ARG A 163 -0.24 -12.46 29.18
CA ARG A 163 0.89 -11.51 29.32
C ARG A 163 2.15 -12.18 29.85
N LYS A 164 2.01 -13.06 30.86
CA LYS A 164 3.10 -13.84 31.45
C LYS A 164 3.86 -14.68 30.41
N ARG A 165 3.16 -15.26 29.43
CA ARG A 165 3.76 -16.07 28.36
C ARG A 165 4.54 -15.21 27.37
N LEU A 166 4.05 -14.01 27.04
CA LEU A 166 4.77 -13.08 26.18
C LEU A 166 6.03 -12.54 26.84
N ARG A 167 5.97 -12.24 28.15
CA ARG A 167 7.16 -11.83 28.92
C ARG A 167 8.23 -12.93 28.94
N ALA A 168 7.84 -14.16 29.27
CA ALA A 168 8.75 -15.30 29.23
C ALA A 168 9.40 -15.48 27.84
N LEU A 169 8.60 -15.36 26.77
CA LEU A 169 9.09 -15.45 25.40
C LEU A 169 10.14 -14.38 25.04
N VAL A 170 9.97 -13.16 25.56
CA VAL A 170 10.93 -12.07 25.38
C VAL A 170 12.21 -12.34 26.18
N ALA A 171 12.08 -12.74 27.45
CA ALA A 171 13.21 -13.07 28.32
C ALA A 171 14.04 -14.24 27.77
N GLU A 172 13.40 -15.31 27.30
CA GLU A 172 14.04 -16.48 26.68
C GLU A 172 14.87 -16.11 25.45
N ARG A 173 14.57 -14.98 24.79
CA ARG A 173 15.30 -14.46 23.64
C ARG A 173 16.21 -13.26 23.97
N GLY A 174 16.48 -13.02 25.25
CA GLY A 174 17.42 -12.00 25.70
C GLY A 174 16.88 -10.56 25.63
N GLY A 175 15.57 -10.38 25.58
CA GLY A 175 14.93 -9.06 25.62
C GLY A 175 14.47 -8.66 27.02
N ASP A 176 14.08 -7.38 27.15
CA ASP A 176 13.48 -6.83 28.37
C ASP A 176 12.00 -7.19 28.46
N GLU A 177 11.59 -7.90 29.52
CA GLU A 177 10.19 -8.26 29.77
C GLU A 177 9.28 -7.03 29.88
N ALA A 178 9.80 -5.89 30.36
CA ALA A 178 9.05 -4.64 30.47
C ALA A 178 8.62 -4.08 29.10
N ALA A 179 9.31 -4.48 28.01
CA ALA A 179 8.93 -4.13 26.65
C ALA A 179 7.51 -4.62 26.30
N VAL A 180 7.08 -5.77 26.85
CA VAL A 180 5.73 -6.30 26.65
C VAL A 180 4.69 -5.39 27.29
N ASP A 181 4.95 -4.92 28.51
CA ASP A 181 4.04 -4.05 29.23
C ASP A 181 3.96 -2.67 28.59
N ALA A 182 5.09 -2.13 28.15
CA ALA A 182 5.15 -0.90 27.40
C ALA A 182 4.36 -1.00 26.08
N LEU A 183 4.48 -2.13 25.36
CA LEU A 183 3.75 -2.34 24.11
C LEU A 183 2.25 -2.46 24.33
N ILE A 184 1.81 -3.17 25.37
CA ILE A 184 0.39 -3.30 25.73
C ILE A 184 -0.19 -1.95 26.14
N ALA A 185 0.57 -1.14 26.89
CA ALA A 185 0.15 0.21 27.27
C ALA A 185 0.11 1.16 26.06
N LEU A 186 1.03 1.00 25.11
CA LEU A 186 1.13 1.83 23.92
C LEU A 186 0.07 1.48 22.87
N LEU A 187 -0.22 0.20 22.70
CA LEU A 187 -1.15 -0.33 21.69
C LEU A 187 -2.27 -1.15 22.35
N PRO A 188 -3.07 -0.57 23.26
CA PRO A 188 -4.16 -1.28 23.92
C PRO A 188 -5.24 -1.72 22.92
N SER A 189 -5.34 -0.99 21.81
CA SER A 189 -6.05 -1.36 20.60
C SER A 189 -5.35 -0.74 19.38
N VAL A 190 -5.39 -1.46 18.27
CA VAL A 190 -4.92 -0.95 16.98
C VAL A 190 -6.13 -0.35 16.26
N THR A 191 -6.15 0.98 16.14
CA THR A 191 -7.24 1.73 15.48
C THR A 191 -6.99 1.90 13.99
N GLY A 192 -5.74 1.73 13.56
CA GLY A 192 -5.34 1.75 12.17
C GLY A 192 -3.95 1.16 12.00
N ARG A 193 -3.60 0.84 10.76
CA ARG A 193 -2.26 0.42 10.38
C ARG A 193 -1.99 0.82 8.95
N GLY A 194 -0.73 0.85 8.58
CA GLY A 194 -0.40 0.88 7.16
C GLY A 194 1.01 0.45 6.87
N GLN A 195 1.23 0.26 5.59
CA GLN A 195 2.49 -0.13 5.02
C GLN A 195 2.68 0.69 3.75
N GLY A 196 3.89 1.13 3.49
CA GLY A 196 4.27 1.73 2.23
C GLY A 196 5.68 1.33 1.84
N GLY A 197 6.01 1.48 0.57
CA GLY A 197 7.35 1.21 0.10
C GLY A 197 7.59 1.64 -1.33
N VAL A 198 8.83 1.46 -1.75
CA VAL A 198 9.28 1.71 -3.12
C VAL A 198 9.62 0.37 -3.74
N VAL A 199 9.10 0.15 -4.94
CA VAL A 199 9.47 -0.98 -5.79
C VAL A 199 10.12 -0.43 -7.03
N VAL A 200 11.36 -0.87 -7.28
CA VAL A 200 12.12 -0.55 -8.49
C VAL A 200 12.13 -1.78 -9.40
N ASP A 201 11.75 -1.58 -10.66
CA ASP A 201 11.69 -2.64 -11.67
C ASP A 201 13.06 -3.32 -11.83
N GLY A 202 13.08 -4.65 -11.76
CA GLY A 202 14.31 -5.47 -11.80
C GLY A 202 15.14 -5.52 -10.51
N VAL A 203 14.87 -4.66 -9.52
CA VAL A 203 15.57 -4.66 -8.21
C VAL A 203 14.67 -5.19 -7.08
N GLY A 204 13.38 -4.89 -7.13
CA GLY A 204 12.41 -5.26 -6.10
C GLY A 204 12.19 -4.13 -5.08
N ARG A 205 11.77 -4.49 -3.86
CA ARG A 205 11.43 -3.53 -2.81
C ARG A 205 12.69 -2.95 -2.17
N THR A 206 12.87 -1.64 -2.25
CA THR A 206 14.07 -0.94 -1.76
C THR A 206 13.83 -0.16 -0.48
N VAL A 207 12.59 0.25 -0.22
CA VAL A 207 12.17 0.95 0.99
C VAL A 207 10.90 0.31 1.53
N GLU A 208 10.84 0.16 2.86
CA GLU A 208 9.65 -0.31 3.55
C GLU A 208 9.40 0.55 4.80
N LEU A 209 8.17 1.01 4.94
CA LEU A 209 7.67 1.75 6.10
C LEU A 209 6.40 1.06 6.57
N SER A 210 6.38 0.57 7.81
CA SER A 210 5.19 0.03 8.45
C SER A 210 4.84 0.85 9.69
N TRP A 211 3.55 1.08 9.94
CA TRP A 211 3.10 1.81 11.13
C TRP A 211 1.79 1.26 11.69
N LEU A 212 1.58 1.53 12.96
CA LEU A 212 0.35 1.25 13.70
C LEU A 212 -0.16 2.56 14.30
N ASP A 213 -1.48 2.71 14.28
CA ASP A 213 -2.21 3.78 14.96
C ASP A 213 -2.93 3.19 16.17
N SER A 214 -2.90 3.93 17.27
CA SER A 214 -3.61 3.63 18.50
C SER A 214 -4.20 4.91 19.09
N PRO A 215 -5.04 4.83 20.14
CA PRO A 215 -5.47 6.00 20.90
C PRO A 215 -4.30 6.81 21.48
N HIS A 216 -3.12 6.21 21.67
CA HIS A 216 -1.93 6.87 22.18
C HIS A 216 -1.05 7.50 21.10
N GLY A 217 -1.43 7.37 19.82
CA GLY A 217 -0.73 7.94 18.68
C GLY A 217 -0.14 6.88 17.75
N ARG A 218 0.57 7.37 16.73
CA ARG A 218 1.21 6.59 15.68
C ARG A 218 2.61 6.16 16.07
N VAL A 219 2.90 4.89 15.79
CA VAL A 219 4.23 4.31 15.90
C VAL A 219 4.65 3.69 14.58
N ARG A 220 5.92 3.83 14.23
CA ARG A 220 6.60 3.06 13.19
C ARG A 220 6.98 1.70 13.77
N VAL A 221 6.85 0.66 12.96
CA VAL A 221 7.35 -0.69 13.26
C VAL A 221 8.42 -1.00 12.23
N ASP A 222 9.65 -1.18 12.69
CA ASP A 222 10.79 -1.56 11.85
C ASP A 222 11.29 -2.92 12.22
N ARG A 223 11.75 -3.66 11.22
CA ARG A 223 12.49 -4.90 11.39
C ARG A 223 13.85 -4.76 10.72
N ASP A 224 14.91 -5.09 11.45
CA ASP A 224 16.25 -5.14 10.88
C ASP A 224 16.60 -6.50 10.27
N GLU A 225 17.76 -6.58 9.60
CA GLU A 225 18.25 -7.81 8.94
C GLU A 225 18.51 -8.96 9.92
N SER A 226 18.81 -8.65 11.18
CA SER A 226 18.94 -9.64 12.26
C SER A 226 17.60 -10.08 12.86
N GLY A 227 16.49 -9.51 12.39
CA GLY A 227 15.13 -9.87 12.79
C GLY A 227 14.63 -9.16 14.04
N TRP A 228 15.41 -8.24 14.63
CA TRP A 228 14.94 -7.42 15.75
C TRP A 228 13.81 -6.52 15.27
N VAL A 229 12.86 -6.27 16.15
CA VAL A 229 11.73 -5.39 15.87
C VAL A 229 11.82 -4.17 16.78
N SER A 230 11.73 -2.98 16.20
CA SER A 230 11.63 -1.74 16.96
C SER A 230 10.31 -1.04 16.71
N VAL A 231 9.75 -0.47 17.77
CA VAL A 231 8.51 0.30 17.76
C VAL A 231 8.84 1.71 18.25
N ASN A 232 8.74 2.68 17.36
CA ASN A 232 9.20 4.05 17.58
C ASN A 232 8.06 5.03 17.31
N PRO A 233 7.93 6.15 18.06
CA PRO A 233 7.03 7.23 17.68
C PRO A 233 7.28 7.68 16.23
N LEU A 234 6.22 7.80 15.44
CA LEU A 234 6.33 8.26 14.05
C LEU A 234 5.67 9.61 13.89
N ARG A 235 6.49 10.65 13.73
CA ARG A 235 5.99 12.00 13.46
C ARG A 235 5.49 12.10 12.04
N ARG A 236 4.55 13.01 11.82
CA ARG A 236 4.00 13.26 10.49
C ARG A 236 5.08 13.69 9.51
N ASP A 237 6.00 14.55 9.95
CA ASP A 237 7.07 15.05 9.10
C ASP A 237 8.06 13.95 8.71
N ASP A 238 8.35 13.01 9.62
CA ASP A 238 9.20 11.84 9.33
C ASP A 238 8.53 10.92 8.30
N LEU A 239 7.21 10.72 8.40
CA LEU A 239 6.44 9.95 7.43
C LEU A 239 6.38 10.65 6.06
N VAL A 240 6.16 11.96 6.03
CA VAL A 240 6.17 12.74 4.77
C VAL A 240 7.55 12.72 4.15
N LYS A 241 8.62 12.84 4.95
CA LYS A 241 9.99 12.73 4.49
C LYS A 241 10.26 11.35 3.92
N ALA A 242 9.88 10.27 4.60
CA ALA A 242 10.04 8.91 4.10
C ALA A 242 9.32 8.70 2.76
N LEU A 243 8.11 9.25 2.58
CA LEU A 243 7.40 9.21 1.29
C LEU A 243 8.07 10.05 0.21
N ARG A 244 8.69 11.17 0.57
CA ARG A 244 9.44 12.01 -0.38
C ARG A 244 10.71 11.30 -0.83
N ASP A 245 11.49 10.79 0.11
CA ASP A 245 12.72 10.05 -0.18
C ASP A 245 12.41 8.81 -1.02
N ALA A 246 11.27 8.16 -0.75
CA ALA A 246 10.72 7.08 -1.54
C ALA A 246 10.34 7.47 -2.98
N ALA A 247 9.80 8.67 -3.18
CA ALA A 247 9.43 9.16 -4.52
C ALA A 247 10.65 9.63 -5.34
N ALA A 248 11.70 10.13 -4.68
CA ALA A 248 12.87 10.71 -5.34
C ALA A 248 13.93 9.67 -5.76
N GLY A 249 14.07 8.57 -5.02
CA GLY A 249 15.06 7.50 -5.24
C GLY A 249 14.73 6.64 -6.45
#